data_AF-A0A9C8HZI0-F1
#
_entry.id   AF-A0A9C8HZI0-F1
#
_cell.length_a   1.000
_cell.length_b   1.000
_cell.length_c   1.000
_cell.angle_alpha   90.00
_cell.angle_beta   90.00
_cell.angle_gamma   90.00
#
_symmetry.space_group_name_H-M   'P 1'
#
loop_
_entity.id
_entity.type
_entity.pdbx_description
1 polymer ?
#
loop_
_entity_poly.entity_id
_entity_poly.type
_entity_poly.pdbx_seq_one_letter_code
_entity_poly.pdbx_strand_id
1 'polypeptide(L)'
;MKRFLFFLLIIIIPLFCSGATPSINAAIQSFTWHYAGPFGDVGREWIDLVKMDDVTGLINNQSLEFQSVIMKGGKLNGGSVSTDDGNVTVEFPGCGLEKYAEIYGIGGIYAVAYFVTELELSVKSRAVAVSKGIGGFSINGTPYSADPYGLIKFDTPVILNKGKNIIRINTRASCRTNFSFYFKPVEGEVEIPDDITSPDLFDLMPEEIFFGIPIINRTDDFLNDLVLEISSDYSELSSVRIPELPPLGAVKMPVQVKLKINKFTADSVVFKIRAVRAGSDLTMKEIKLNVKDIKDSIKLTFKSQLDGSVQYYGLRLPVNESAPQIIKGDPGIISGGDNTYSLILTLHGAGVEAIGQVNAYRPKLDSFITAPTNRRPFGFDWQDWGFWDAVEV
;
A
#
# COMPACT_ATOMS: atom_id res chain seq x y z
N MET A 1 74.16 -30.19 6.55
CA MET A 1 73.16 -29.10 6.60
C MET A 1 71.83 -29.61 6.05
N LYS A 2 70.89 -30.01 6.93
CA LYS A 2 69.55 -30.45 6.55
C LYS A 2 68.64 -29.21 6.46
N ARG A 3 68.07 -28.93 5.28
CA ARG A 3 67.09 -27.85 5.09
C ARG A 3 65.70 -28.37 5.47
N PHE A 4 65.08 -27.73 6.46
CA PHE A 4 63.69 -27.92 6.83
C PHE A 4 62.78 -27.25 5.79
N LEU A 5 61.84 -28.01 5.25
CA LEU A 5 60.79 -27.53 4.36
C LEU A 5 59.57 -27.17 5.24
N PHE A 6 59.24 -25.88 5.38
CA PHE A 6 58.03 -25.44 6.06
C PHE A 6 56.86 -25.48 5.06
N PHE A 7 55.92 -26.40 5.27
CA PHE A 7 54.61 -26.36 4.61
C PHE A 7 53.73 -25.37 5.37
N LEU A 8 53.43 -24.22 4.75
CA LEU A 8 52.47 -23.26 5.26
C LEU A 8 51.06 -23.76 4.92
N LEU A 9 50.39 -24.36 5.90
CA LEU A 9 48.98 -24.77 5.79
C LEU A 9 48.11 -23.50 5.89
N ILE A 10 47.63 -23.00 4.75
CA ILE A 10 46.64 -21.91 4.72
C ILE A 10 45.29 -22.53 5.11
N ILE A 11 44.95 -22.40 6.40
CA ILE A 11 43.60 -22.68 6.89
C ILE A 11 42.72 -21.50 6.46
N ILE A 12 41.93 -21.70 5.42
CA ILE A 12 40.82 -20.78 5.08
C ILE A 12 39.76 -20.98 6.15
N ILE A 13 39.80 -20.14 7.18
CA ILE A 13 38.69 -19.97 8.12
C ILE A 13 37.60 -19.23 7.34
N PRO A 14 36.38 -19.78 7.16
CA PRO A 14 35.30 -18.98 6.61
C PRO A 14 34.99 -17.90 7.63
N LEU A 15 35.27 -16.64 7.25
CA LEU A 15 34.60 -15.52 7.90
C LEU A 15 33.10 -15.77 7.69
N PHE A 16 32.40 -16.16 8.74
CA PHE A 16 30.97 -15.93 8.82
C PHE A 16 30.79 -14.41 8.88
N CYS A 17 30.75 -13.77 7.70
CA CYS A 17 29.93 -12.58 7.55
C CYS A 17 28.55 -12.96 8.09
N SER A 18 28.01 -12.19 9.03
CA SER A 18 26.58 -12.21 9.31
C SER A 18 25.86 -11.83 8.01
N GLY A 19 25.62 -12.81 7.15
CA GLY A 19 24.97 -12.61 5.87
C GLY A 19 23.54 -12.15 6.14
N ALA A 20 23.11 -11.12 5.43
CA ALA A 20 21.72 -10.66 5.45
C ALA A 20 20.77 -11.86 5.33
N THR A 21 19.65 -11.82 6.05
CA THR A 21 18.65 -12.90 6.01
C THR A 21 18.28 -13.20 4.55
N PRO A 22 18.41 -14.45 4.07
CA PRO A 22 18.16 -14.76 2.66
C PRO A 22 16.68 -14.61 2.32
N SER A 23 16.34 -14.45 1.04
CA SER A 23 14.95 -14.57 0.59
C SER A 23 14.51 -16.04 0.55
N ILE A 24 13.21 -16.32 0.61
CA ILE A 24 12.68 -17.60 0.11
C ILE A 24 13.03 -17.78 -1.38
N ASN A 25 13.26 -19.03 -1.80
CA ASN A 25 13.78 -19.36 -3.13
C ASN A 25 12.71 -19.31 -4.23
N ALA A 26 11.44 -19.54 -3.87
CA ALA A 26 10.32 -19.60 -4.80
C ALA A 26 9.05 -19.14 -4.07
N ALA A 27 8.01 -18.82 -4.84
CA ALA A 27 6.71 -18.51 -4.26
C ALA A 27 6.13 -19.72 -3.52
N ILE A 28 5.46 -19.47 -2.39
CA ILE A 28 4.79 -20.47 -1.57
C ILE A 28 3.31 -20.12 -1.60
N GLN A 29 2.56 -20.79 -2.49
CA GLN A 29 1.15 -20.53 -2.75
C GLN A 29 0.25 -21.66 -2.26
N SER A 30 0.80 -22.87 -2.14
CA SER A 30 0.04 -24.02 -1.71
C SER A 30 -0.03 -24.11 -0.19
N PHE A 31 -1.24 -24.07 0.35
CA PHE A 31 -1.50 -24.18 1.78
C PHE A 31 -2.70 -25.08 2.04
N THR A 32 -2.66 -25.81 3.14
CA THR A 32 -3.86 -26.35 3.77
C THR A 32 -4.20 -25.49 4.97
N TRP A 33 -5.34 -24.81 4.89
CA TRP A 33 -5.88 -23.99 5.96
C TRP A 33 -6.86 -24.80 6.79
N HIS A 34 -6.63 -24.85 8.10
CA HIS A 34 -7.61 -25.30 9.07
C HIS A 34 -8.42 -24.10 9.53
N TYR A 35 -9.74 -24.22 9.54
CA TYR A 35 -10.60 -23.08 9.85
C TYR A 35 -11.71 -23.42 10.85
N ALA A 36 -12.15 -22.40 11.56
CA ALA A 36 -13.36 -22.44 12.38
C ALA A 36 -14.09 -21.11 12.27
N GLY A 37 -15.36 -21.19 11.89
CA GLY A 37 -16.27 -20.07 11.72
C GLY A 37 -17.50 -20.55 10.95
N PRO A 38 -18.57 -19.74 10.87
CA PRO A 38 -18.60 -18.35 11.25
C PRO A 38 -19.15 -18.18 12.69
N PHE A 39 -18.56 -17.26 13.45
CA PHE A 39 -19.00 -16.82 14.77
C PHE A 39 -19.66 -15.44 14.66
N GLY A 40 -20.57 -15.10 15.57
CA GLY A 40 -21.12 -13.74 15.63
C GLY A 40 -20.04 -12.72 16.05
N ASP A 41 -19.97 -11.59 15.32
CA ASP A 41 -19.27 -10.38 15.76
C ASP A 41 -20.17 -9.61 16.76
N VAL A 42 -19.59 -8.76 17.61
CA VAL A 42 -20.33 -7.79 18.43
C VAL A 42 -20.14 -6.34 17.96
N GLY A 43 -19.51 -6.15 16.80
CA GLY A 43 -19.36 -4.85 16.13
C GLY A 43 -18.29 -3.95 16.75
N ARG A 44 -17.61 -4.38 17.82
CA ARG A 44 -16.55 -3.62 18.49
C ARG A 44 -15.17 -4.22 18.17
N GLU A 45 -14.32 -3.41 17.52
CA GLU A 45 -12.84 -3.54 17.46
C GLU A 45 -12.27 -4.96 17.50
N TRP A 46 -12.60 -5.83 16.53
CA TRP A 46 -12.03 -7.18 16.43
C TRP A 46 -12.25 -8.07 17.67
N ILE A 47 -13.30 -7.77 18.45
CA ILE A 47 -13.72 -8.57 19.59
C ILE A 47 -14.76 -9.57 19.11
N ASP A 48 -14.34 -10.82 19.07
CA ASP A 48 -15.19 -11.93 18.69
C ASP A 48 -15.92 -12.45 19.93
N LEU A 49 -17.17 -12.92 19.79
CA LEU A 49 -17.88 -13.60 20.90
C LEU A 49 -17.16 -14.87 21.37
N VAL A 50 -16.29 -15.41 20.53
CA VAL A 50 -15.46 -16.57 20.81
C VAL A 50 -14.02 -16.12 20.77
N LYS A 51 -13.44 -15.82 21.93
CA LYS A 51 -12.00 -15.61 22.03
C LYS A 51 -11.31 -16.97 21.92
N MET A 52 -10.81 -17.28 20.73
CA MET A 52 -10.07 -18.51 20.53
C MET A 52 -8.60 -18.28 20.90
N ASP A 53 -8.28 -18.48 22.19
CA ASP A 53 -6.93 -18.28 22.72
C ASP A 53 -5.93 -19.31 22.17
N ASP A 54 -6.38 -20.52 21.87
CA ASP A 54 -5.57 -21.57 21.24
C ASP A 54 -6.10 -21.93 19.84
N VAL A 55 -5.77 -21.10 18.86
CA VAL A 55 -6.08 -21.38 17.45
C VAL A 55 -5.21 -22.51 16.89
N THR A 56 -4.11 -22.88 17.56
CA THR A 56 -3.28 -24.01 17.14
C THR A 56 -3.98 -25.35 17.34
N GLY A 57 -4.94 -25.39 18.27
CA GLY A 57 -5.88 -26.51 18.42
C GLY A 57 -6.65 -26.85 17.14
N LEU A 58 -6.88 -25.89 16.23
CA LEU A 58 -7.52 -26.15 14.93
C LEU A 58 -6.70 -27.07 14.03
N ILE A 59 -5.37 -26.98 14.12
CA ILE A 59 -4.47 -27.80 13.33
C ILE A 59 -4.47 -29.24 13.88
N ASN A 60 -4.49 -29.37 15.20
CA ASN A 60 -4.33 -30.64 15.89
C ASN A 60 -5.62 -31.44 16.07
N ASN A 61 -6.79 -30.81 16.04
CA ASN A 61 -8.06 -31.45 16.36
C ASN A 61 -9.19 -31.09 15.39
N GLN A 62 -9.41 -31.97 14.41
CA GLN A 62 -10.48 -31.84 13.42
C GLN A 62 -11.88 -32.16 13.98
N SER A 63 -11.99 -32.60 15.24
CA SER A 63 -13.26 -32.93 15.91
C SER A 63 -13.78 -31.83 16.84
N LEU A 64 -13.18 -30.64 16.78
CA LEU A 64 -13.65 -29.50 17.57
C LEU A 64 -15.06 -29.07 17.13
N GLU A 65 -16.05 -29.37 17.98
CA GLU A 65 -17.39 -28.80 17.88
C GLU A 65 -17.40 -27.42 18.56
N PHE A 66 -17.78 -26.40 17.81
CA PHE A 66 -17.99 -25.06 18.32
C PHE A 66 -19.48 -24.73 18.39
N GLN A 67 -19.81 -23.79 19.27
CA GLN A 67 -21.14 -23.19 19.32
C GLN A 67 -21.13 -21.87 18.57
N SER A 68 -22.13 -21.66 17.72
CA SER A 68 -22.32 -20.41 16.99
C SER A 68 -23.81 -20.09 16.89
N VAL A 69 -24.18 -18.94 17.48
CA VAL A 69 -25.58 -18.45 17.49
C VAL A 69 -26.08 -18.07 16.09
N ILE A 70 -25.18 -17.88 15.13
CA ILE A 70 -25.52 -17.56 13.74
C ILE A 70 -25.67 -18.80 12.85
N MET A 71 -25.35 -20.00 13.36
CA MET A 71 -25.50 -21.25 12.62
C MET A 71 -26.84 -21.91 12.91
N LYS A 72 -27.48 -22.46 11.88
CA LYS A 72 -28.68 -23.29 12.03
C LYS A 72 -28.38 -24.49 12.94
N GLY A 73 -29.10 -24.58 14.05
CA GLY A 73 -28.90 -25.62 15.06
C GLY A 73 -27.80 -25.31 16.08
N GLY A 74 -27.21 -24.11 16.05
CA GLY A 74 -26.26 -23.61 17.06
C GLY A 74 -24.88 -24.25 17.05
N LYS A 75 -24.68 -25.31 16.26
CA LYS A 75 -23.43 -26.05 16.17
C LYS A 75 -22.66 -25.73 14.90
N LEU A 76 -21.35 -25.72 15.02
CA LEU A 76 -20.42 -25.52 13.94
C LEU A 76 -19.24 -26.50 14.10
N ASN A 77 -18.83 -27.15 13.02
CA ASN A 77 -17.58 -27.89 12.99
C ASN A 77 -16.51 -27.06 12.28
N GLY A 78 -15.29 -27.12 12.80
CA GLY A 78 -14.12 -26.67 12.03
C GLY A 78 -13.94 -27.53 10.77
N GLY A 79 -13.19 -27.01 9.81
CA GLY A 79 -12.91 -27.69 8.55
C GLY A 79 -11.50 -27.47 8.07
N SER A 80 -11.19 -27.97 6.88
CA SER A 80 -9.92 -27.72 6.21
C SER A 80 -10.16 -27.44 4.73
N VAL A 81 -9.39 -26.51 4.17
CA VAL A 81 -9.43 -26.16 2.75
C VAL A 81 -8.00 -26.06 2.24
N SER A 82 -7.72 -26.75 1.13
CA SER A 82 -6.42 -26.66 0.46
C SER A 82 -6.53 -25.76 -0.76
N THR A 83 -5.49 -24.98 -0.98
CA THR A 83 -5.28 -24.15 -2.17
C THR A 83 -3.90 -24.43 -2.72
N ASP A 84 -3.74 -24.33 -4.03
CA ASP A 84 -2.51 -24.45 -4.78
C ASP A 84 -2.06 -23.11 -5.40
N ASP A 85 -2.98 -22.15 -5.52
CA ASP A 85 -2.77 -20.82 -6.11
C ASP A 85 -2.80 -19.67 -5.08
N GLY A 86 -3.05 -19.98 -3.81
CA GLY A 86 -3.19 -19.04 -2.70
C GLY A 86 -4.59 -18.45 -2.54
N ASN A 87 -5.54 -18.77 -3.42
CA ASN A 87 -6.93 -18.33 -3.29
C ASN A 87 -7.74 -19.29 -2.41
N VAL A 88 -8.43 -18.75 -1.41
CA VAL A 88 -9.23 -19.50 -0.46
C VAL A 88 -10.68 -19.03 -0.52
N THR A 89 -11.60 -19.96 -0.70
CA THR A 89 -13.04 -19.72 -0.55
C THR A 89 -13.63 -20.76 0.40
N VAL A 90 -14.34 -20.29 1.42
CA VAL A 90 -15.10 -21.14 2.34
C VAL A 90 -16.51 -20.60 2.46
N GLU A 91 -17.48 -21.48 2.27
CA GLU A 91 -18.90 -21.22 2.51
C GLU A 91 -19.33 -21.89 3.80
N PHE A 92 -20.29 -21.27 4.49
CA PHE A 92 -20.83 -21.77 5.75
C PHE A 92 -22.34 -22.09 5.60
N PRO A 93 -22.69 -23.27 5.07
CA PRO A 93 -24.09 -23.64 4.88
C PRO A 93 -24.89 -23.59 6.17
N GLY A 94 -26.06 -22.98 6.14
CA GLY A 94 -26.91 -22.81 7.33
C GLY A 94 -26.54 -21.62 8.21
N CYS A 95 -25.56 -20.80 7.82
CA CYS A 95 -25.32 -19.49 8.43
C CYS A 95 -26.51 -18.54 8.13
N GLY A 96 -27.07 -17.96 9.19
CA GLY A 96 -28.23 -17.07 9.16
C GLY A 96 -27.88 -15.65 9.60
N LEU A 97 -26.85 -15.06 8.99
CA LEU A 97 -26.32 -13.75 9.39
C LEU A 97 -27.36 -12.62 9.23
N GLU A 98 -28.23 -12.68 8.21
CA GLU A 98 -29.31 -11.70 8.00
C GLU A 98 -30.24 -11.62 9.22
N LYS A 99 -30.70 -12.77 9.71
CA LYS A 99 -31.53 -12.84 10.93
C LYS A 99 -30.77 -12.34 12.16
N TYR A 100 -29.47 -12.61 12.23
CA TYR A 100 -28.64 -12.10 13.32
C TYR A 100 -28.52 -10.57 13.28
N ALA A 101 -28.35 -9.99 12.09
CA ALA A 101 -28.37 -8.55 11.87
C ALA A 101 -29.71 -7.90 12.23
N GLU A 102 -30.85 -8.55 11.97
CA GLU A 102 -32.17 -8.05 12.40
C GLU A 102 -32.29 -7.90 13.93
N ILE A 103 -31.63 -8.79 14.69
CA ILE A 103 -31.69 -8.77 16.17
C ILE A 103 -30.67 -7.79 16.76
N TYR A 104 -29.44 -7.77 16.22
CA TYR A 104 -28.31 -7.06 16.81
C TYR A 104 -27.90 -5.79 16.05
N GLY A 105 -28.60 -5.44 14.97
CA GLY A 105 -28.30 -4.29 14.13
C GLY A 105 -26.89 -4.37 13.55
N ILE A 106 -26.14 -3.27 13.63
CA ILE A 106 -24.75 -3.20 13.13
C ILE A 106 -23.82 -4.23 13.78
N GLY A 107 -24.10 -4.68 15.01
CA GLY A 107 -23.33 -5.72 15.66
C GLY A 107 -23.48 -7.08 14.98
N GLY A 108 -24.57 -7.30 14.25
CA GLY A 108 -24.88 -8.58 13.61
C GLY A 108 -24.63 -8.66 12.11
N ILE A 109 -24.04 -7.63 11.48
CA ILE A 109 -23.81 -7.63 10.02
C ILE A 109 -22.53 -8.36 9.60
N TYR A 110 -21.66 -8.67 10.55
CA TYR A 110 -20.43 -9.40 10.31
C TYR A 110 -20.41 -10.71 11.09
N ALA A 111 -19.75 -11.68 10.50
CA ALA A 111 -19.32 -12.87 11.20
C ALA A 111 -17.79 -12.92 11.22
N VAL A 112 -17.25 -13.79 12.06
CA VAL A 112 -15.82 -14.01 12.14
C VAL A 112 -15.47 -15.46 11.87
N ALA A 113 -14.46 -15.69 11.05
CA ALA A 113 -13.88 -17.00 10.86
C ALA A 113 -12.36 -16.95 11.06
N TYR A 114 -11.85 -17.96 11.73
CA TYR A 114 -10.42 -18.16 11.98
C TYR A 114 -9.87 -19.13 10.96
N PHE A 115 -8.69 -18.82 10.43
CA PHE A 115 -7.93 -19.68 9.52
C PHE A 115 -6.50 -19.79 10.05
N VAL A 116 -5.97 -21.00 10.09
CA VAL A 116 -4.60 -21.28 10.51
C VAL A 116 -3.94 -22.29 9.58
N THR A 117 -2.68 -22.04 9.27
CA THR A 117 -1.83 -22.98 8.53
C THR A 117 -0.41 -22.97 9.10
N GLU A 118 0.36 -23.99 8.74
CA GLU A 118 1.75 -24.16 9.15
C GLU A 118 2.68 -24.15 7.94
N LEU A 119 3.84 -23.55 8.11
CA LEU A 119 4.89 -23.53 7.11
C LEU A 119 6.23 -23.88 7.76
N GLU A 120 6.84 -24.98 7.33
CA GLU A 120 8.17 -25.40 7.77
C GLU A 120 9.24 -24.84 6.81
N LEU A 121 10.26 -24.18 7.36
CA LEU A 121 11.41 -23.71 6.58
C LEU A 121 12.73 -24.28 7.12
N SER A 122 13.66 -24.60 6.22
CA SER A 122 15.00 -25.08 6.61
C SER A 122 15.91 -23.98 7.14
N VAL A 123 15.64 -22.72 6.79
CA VAL A 123 16.40 -21.54 7.16
C VAL A 123 15.46 -20.36 7.46
N LYS A 124 15.94 -19.39 8.25
CA LYS A 124 15.24 -18.12 8.44
C LYS A 124 15.30 -17.35 7.13
N SER A 125 14.17 -16.82 6.67
CA SER A 125 14.05 -16.19 5.36
C SER A 125 13.19 -14.94 5.36
N ARG A 126 13.49 -14.01 4.46
CA ARG A 126 12.65 -12.88 4.07
C ARG A 126 11.65 -13.33 3.02
N ALA A 127 10.44 -12.78 3.06
CA ALA A 127 9.42 -12.98 2.05
C ALA A 127 8.55 -11.73 1.91
N VAL A 128 7.75 -11.69 0.84
CA VAL A 128 6.67 -10.72 0.67
C VAL A 128 5.34 -11.47 0.75
N ALA A 129 4.48 -11.09 1.68
CA ALA A 129 3.16 -11.65 1.87
C ALA A 129 2.13 -10.89 1.02
N VAL A 130 1.50 -11.59 0.08
CA VAL A 130 0.29 -11.12 -0.61
C VAL A 130 -0.90 -11.51 0.24
N SER A 131 -1.76 -10.55 0.58
CA SER A 131 -2.85 -10.75 1.54
C SER A 131 -4.09 -9.93 1.18
N LYS A 132 -4.86 -10.38 0.18
CA LYS A 132 -6.04 -9.66 -0.33
C LYS A 132 -7.34 -10.20 0.26
N GLY A 133 -8.29 -9.31 0.56
CA GLY A 133 -9.61 -9.68 1.08
C GLY A 133 -9.64 -9.94 2.59
N ILE A 134 -8.56 -9.60 3.32
CA ILE A 134 -8.47 -9.74 4.78
C ILE A 134 -7.94 -8.44 5.38
N GLY A 135 -8.34 -8.14 6.62
CA GLY A 135 -7.86 -6.92 7.31
C GLY A 135 -6.46 -7.05 7.89
N GLY A 136 -6.03 -8.27 8.19
CA GLY A 136 -4.71 -8.55 8.73
C GLY A 136 -4.46 -10.04 8.87
N PHE A 137 -3.21 -10.37 9.18
CA PHE A 137 -2.76 -11.72 9.48
C PHE A 137 -1.70 -11.67 10.58
N SER A 138 -1.32 -12.82 11.11
CA SER A 138 -0.17 -12.92 12.00
C SER A 138 0.71 -14.10 11.65
N ILE A 139 2.01 -13.94 11.88
CA ILE A 139 3.02 -15.00 11.74
C ILE A 139 3.67 -15.16 13.11
N ASN A 140 3.57 -16.35 13.70
CA ASN A 140 4.12 -16.64 15.03
C ASN A 140 3.66 -15.61 16.10
N GLY A 141 2.40 -15.18 16.02
CA GLY A 141 1.82 -14.18 16.91
C GLY A 141 2.17 -12.71 16.61
N THR A 142 3.08 -12.45 15.67
CA THR A 142 3.38 -11.07 15.22
C THR A 142 2.32 -10.61 14.23
N PRO A 143 1.59 -9.51 14.49
CA PRO A 143 0.53 -9.03 13.61
C PRO A 143 1.07 -8.23 12.42
N TYR A 144 0.37 -8.35 11.30
CA TYR A 144 0.64 -7.62 10.05
C TYR A 144 -0.68 -7.10 9.47
N SER A 145 -0.63 -5.88 8.93
CA SER A 145 -1.71 -5.33 8.11
C SER A 145 -1.78 -6.00 6.75
N ALA A 146 -2.98 -6.08 6.20
CA ALA A 146 -3.26 -6.68 4.91
C ALA A 146 -4.10 -5.74 4.02
N ASP A 147 -4.55 -6.23 2.87
CA ASP A 147 -5.33 -5.48 1.88
C ASP A 147 -6.80 -5.93 1.88
N PRO A 148 -7.66 -5.38 2.76
CA PRO A 148 -9.06 -5.79 2.85
C PRO A 148 -9.86 -5.48 1.58
N TYR A 149 -9.44 -4.47 0.79
CA TYR A 149 -10.17 -3.99 -0.38
C TYR A 149 -9.54 -4.42 -1.70
N GLY A 150 -8.36 -5.03 -1.70
CA GLY A 150 -7.62 -5.36 -2.92
C GLY A 150 -7.07 -4.14 -3.66
N LEU A 151 -6.91 -3.00 -2.98
CA LEU A 151 -6.54 -1.71 -3.56
C LEU A 151 -5.10 -1.28 -3.23
N ILE A 152 -4.42 -1.97 -2.32
CA ILE A 152 -3.06 -1.59 -1.92
C ILE A 152 -2.10 -1.96 -3.06
N LYS A 153 -1.25 -1.00 -3.42
CA LYS A 153 -0.28 -1.12 -4.53
C LYS A 153 1.09 -1.64 -4.08
N PHE A 154 1.13 -2.31 -2.94
CA PHE A 154 2.32 -2.97 -2.39
C PHE A 154 1.90 -4.17 -1.53
N ASP A 155 2.76 -5.16 -1.47
CA ASP A 155 2.59 -6.36 -0.65
C ASP A 155 3.43 -6.21 0.65
N THR A 156 3.12 -6.98 1.69
CA THR A 156 3.70 -6.78 3.04
C THR A 156 5.02 -7.55 3.20
N PRO A 157 6.19 -6.91 3.44
CA PRO A 157 7.42 -7.64 3.72
C PRO A 157 7.34 -8.33 5.09
N VAL A 158 7.82 -9.57 5.18
CA VAL A 158 7.77 -10.40 6.39
C VAL A 158 9.07 -11.18 6.60
N ILE A 159 9.29 -11.62 7.83
CA ILE A 159 10.35 -12.55 8.21
C ILE A 159 9.73 -13.87 8.65
N LEU A 160 10.19 -14.95 8.04
CA LEU A 160 9.84 -16.32 8.36
C LEU A 160 10.99 -16.95 9.13
N ASN A 161 10.70 -17.57 10.27
CA ASN A 161 11.69 -18.22 11.10
C ASN A 161 12.16 -19.53 10.47
N LYS A 162 13.38 -19.96 10.83
CA LYS A 162 13.78 -21.35 10.63
C LYS A 162 12.86 -22.26 11.44
N GLY A 163 12.45 -23.36 10.84
CA GLY A 163 11.54 -24.33 11.41
C GLY A 163 10.09 -23.97 11.14
N LYS A 164 9.22 -24.34 12.07
CA LYS A 164 7.78 -24.13 12.00
C LYS A 164 7.39 -22.66 12.14
N ASN A 165 6.58 -22.18 11.20
CA ASN A 165 5.90 -20.91 11.24
C ASN A 165 4.38 -21.15 11.26
N ILE A 166 3.67 -20.48 12.17
CA ILE A 166 2.22 -20.55 12.27
C ILE A 166 1.64 -19.26 11.71
N ILE A 167 0.83 -19.39 10.66
CA ILE A 167 0.15 -18.26 10.04
C ILE A 167 -1.32 -18.30 10.46
N ARG A 168 -1.83 -17.18 10.98
CA ARG A 168 -3.22 -17.04 11.39
C ARG A 168 -3.87 -15.85 10.71
N ILE A 169 -5.09 -16.04 10.25
CA ILE A 169 -5.96 -15.02 9.66
C ILE A 169 -7.29 -15.01 10.42
N ASN A 170 -7.77 -13.83 10.77
CA ASN A 170 -9.12 -13.62 11.26
C ASN A 170 -9.87 -12.84 10.18
N THR A 171 -10.90 -13.44 9.59
CA THR A 171 -11.69 -12.77 8.57
C THR A 171 -12.91 -12.12 9.22
N ARG A 172 -13.23 -10.89 8.80
CA ARG A 172 -14.60 -10.38 8.89
C ARG A 172 -15.39 -10.98 7.76
N ALA A 173 -15.92 -12.17 8.03
CA ALA A 173 -16.66 -12.98 7.09
C ALA A 173 -18.11 -12.51 6.95
N SER A 174 -18.69 -12.81 5.80
CA SER A 174 -20.14 -13.02 5.71
C SER A 174 -20.43 -14.51 5.97
N CYS A 175 -21.58 -15.04 5.56
CA CYS A 175 -21.78 -16.49 5.47
C CYS A 175 -20.87 -17.17 4.40
N ARG A 176 -20.02 -16.38 3.74
CA ARG A 176 -18.94 -16.80 2.85
C ARG A 176 -17.68 -15.97 3.11
N THR A 177 -16.53 -16.62 3.06
CA THR A 177 -15.20 -16.00 3.14
C THR A 177 -14.46 -16.22 1.82
N ASN A 178 -13.81 -15.18 1.30
CA ASN A 178 -12.91 -15.24 0.16
C ASN A 178 -11.68 -14.38 0.43
N PHE A 179 -10.49 -14.93 0.26
CA PHE A 179 -9.23 -14.17 0.32
C PHE A 179 -8.14 -14.82 -0.52
N SER A 180 -7.08 -14.06 -0.81
CA SER A 180 -5.84 -14.56 -1.41
C SER A 180 -4.70 -14.38 -0.42
N PHE A 181 -3.97 -15.46 -0.11
CA PHE A 181 -2.80 -15.42 0.75
C PHE A 181 -1.66 -16.30 0.22
N TYR A 182 -0.50 -15.72 -0.03
CA TYR A 182 0.71 -16.46 -0.38
C TYR A 182 1.99 -15.65 -0.17
N PHE A 183 3.14 -16.33 -0.19
CA PHE A 183 4.45 -15.68 -0.10
C PHE A 183 5.15 -15.63 -1.46
N LYS A 184 5.82 -14.50 -1.74
CA LYS A 184 6.72 -14.30 -2.88
C LYS A 184 8.16 -14.09 -2.40
N PRO A 185 9.16 -14.46 -3.22
CA PRO A 185 10.54 -14.06 -3.00
C PRO A 185 10.71 -12.53 -2.91
N VAL A 186 11.71 -12.12 -2.16
CA VAL A 186 12.15 -10.73 -2.00
C VAL A 186 13.36 -10.49 -2.90
N GLU A 187 13.30 -9.45 -3.72
CA GLU A 187 14.45 -8.93 -4.45
C GLU A 187 15.00 -7.68 -3.75
N GLY A 188 16.33 -7.61 -3.61
CA GLY A 188 17.01 -6.47 -3.00
C GLY A 188 16.71 -6.25 -1.51
N GLU A 189 17.21 -5.13 -0.99
CA GLU A 189 16.96 -4.67 0.38
C GLU A 189 15.76 -3.73 0.47
N VAL A 190 15.43 -3.06 -0.64
CA VAL A 190 14.51 -1.92 -0.70
C VAL A 190 13.61 -2.04 -1.92
N GLU A 191 12.39 -1.54 -1.80
CA GLU A 191 11.45 -1.38 -2.91
C GLU A 191 10.86 0.00 -3.03
N ILE A 192 10.61 0.42 -4.28
CA ILE A 192 9.77 1.56 -4.63
C ILE A 192 8.45 0.99 -5.21
N PRO A 193 7.35 0.89 -4.45
CA PRO A 193 6.11 0.29 -4.93
C PRO A 193 5.35 1.22 -5.89
N ASP A 194 4.25 0.74 -6.51
CA ASP A 194 3.46 1.49 -7.50
C ASP A 194 2.59 2.60 -6.89
N ASP A 195 2.62 2.77 -5.57
CA ASP A 195 1.85 3.77 -4.83
C ASP A 195 2.43 5.20 -4.91
N ILE A 196 2.90 5.61 -6.09
CA ILE A 196 3.49 6.93 -6.32
C ILE A 196 2.38 7.98 -6.52
N THR A 197 2.44 9.07 -5.75
CA THR A 197 1.66 10.28 -6.04
C THR A 197 2.46 11.15 -7.00
N SER A 198 1.95 11.38 -8.20
CA SER A 198 2.58 12.20 -9.23
C SER A 198 1.57 13.14 -9.88
N PRO A 199 2.00 14.28 -10.44
CA PRO A 199 1.13 15.12 -11.27
C PRO A 199 0.94 14.51 -12.67
N ASP A 200 0.02 15.07 -13.44
CA ASP A 200 0.06 15.03 -14.90
C ASP A 200 1.03 16.11 -15.39
N LEU A 201 1.63 15.93 -16.57
CA LEU A 201 2.43 16.97 -17.21
C LEU A 201 1.55 17.75 -18.19
N PHE A 202 1.75 19.05 -18.32
CA PHE A 202 1.08 19.89 -19.33
C PHE A 202 1.85 21.20 -19.52
N ASP A 203 1.61 21.89 -20.63
CA ASP A 203 2.16 23.22 -20.85
C ASP A 203 1.59 24.19 -19.80
N LEU A 204 2.41 25.09 -19.25
CA LEU A 204 2.10 25.98 -18.11
C LEU A 204 2.29 25.38 -16.71
N MET A 205 2.87 24.18 -16.58
CA MET A 205 3.27 23.64 -15.28
C MET A 205 4.16 24.61 -14.47
N PRO A 206 4.05 24.61 -13.13
CA PRO A 206 5.02 25.31 -12.29
C PRO A 206 6.42 24.73 -12.48
N GLU A 207 7.46 25.56 -12.26
CA GLU A 207 8.85 25.13 -12.39
C GLU A 207 9.22 24.02 -11.39
N GLU A 208 8.51 23.96 -10.26
CA GLU A 208 8.70 22.96 -9.22
C GLU A 208 7.42 22.14 -9.03
N ILE A 209 7.57 20.82 -9.07
CA ILE A 209 6.48 19.86 -8.93
C ILE A 209 6.81 18.84 -7.85
N PHE A 210 5.79 18.23 -7.24
CA PHE A 210 6.00 17.31 -6.13
C PHE A 210 5.68 15.86 -6.52
N PHE A 211 6.48 14.94 -6.00
CA PHE A 211 6.22 13.51 -6.05
C PHE A 211 6.15 12.94 -4.63
N GLY A 212 5.11 12.17 -4.34
CA GLY A 212 5.05 11.34 -3.14
C GLY A 212 5.56 9.95 -3.49
N ILE A 213 6.78 9.62 -3.10
CA ILE A 213 7.43 8.37 -3.51
C ILE A 213 7.54 7.43 -2.32
N PRO A 214 6.82 6.30 -2.32
CA PRO A 214 6.93 5.27 -1.29
C PRO A 214 8.27 4.54 -1.39
N ILE A 215 8.79 4.15 -0.24
CA ILE A 215 9.94 3.26 -0.11
C ILE A 215 9.70 2.28 1.03
N ILE A 216 10.00 1.01 0.79
CA ILE A 216 9.81 -0.09 1.74
C ILE A 216 11.17 -0.72 2.06
N ASN A 217 11.50 -0.83 3.34
CA ASN A 217 12.58 -1.67 3.83
C ASN A 217 12.11 -3.13 3.78
N ARG A 218 12.81 -3.98 3.04
CA ARG A 218 12.51 -5.41 2.93
C ARG A 218 13.49 -6.27 3.74
N THR A 219 14.23 -5.69 4.68
CA THR A 219 15.20 -6.38 5.54
C THR A 219 14.71 -6.49 6.98
N ASP A 220 15.37 -7.32 7.78
CA ASP A 220 15.16 -7.39 9.23
C ASP A 220 16.05 -6.45 10.04
N ASP A 221 16.74 -5.52 9.37
CA ASP A 221 17.63 -4.53 9.98
C ASP A 221 17.16 -3.10 9.70
N PHE A 222 17.65 -2.16 10.51
CA PHE A 222 17.47 -0.74 10.24
C PHE A 222 18.29 -0.31 9.02
N LEU A 223 17.66 0.41 8.10
CA LEU A 223 18.35 1.00 6.96
C LEU A 223 18.60 2.48 7.18
N ASN A 224 19.87 2.85 7.05
CA ASN A 224 20.39 4.19 7.25
C ASN A 224 21.06 4.71 5.98
N ASP A 225 21.23 6.04 5.90
CA ASP A 225 21.91 6.74 4.82
C ASP A 225 21.34 6.45 3.42
N LEU A 226 20.02 6.25 3.39
CA LEU A 226 19.24 6.14 2.17
C LEU A 226 18.96 7.53 1.58
N VAL A 227 19.17 7.64 0.27
CA VAL A 227 18.83 8.82 -0.53
C VAL A 227 17.91 8.37 -1.64
N LEU A 228 16.80 9.06 -1.80
CA LEU A 228 15.92 8.88 -2.95
C LEU A 228 16.24 9.96 -3.98
N GLU A 229 16.52 9.53 -5.20
CA GLU A 229 16.82 10.40 -6.33
C GLU A 229 15.77 10.26 -7.41
N ILE A 230 15.43 11.36 -8.07
CA ILE A 230 14.51 11.38 -9.21
C ILE A 230 15.00 12.36 -10.28
N SER A 231 14.91 11.95 -11.53
CA SER A 231 15.23 12.81 -12.68
C SER A 231 14.52 12.38 -13.95
N SER A 232 14.50 13.27 -14.93
CA SER A 232 14.07 13.02 -16.30
C SER A 232 14.92 13.87 -17.26
N ASP A 233 14.75 13.66 -18.56
CA ASP A 233 15.38 14.53 -19.56
C ASP A 233 14.90 15.99 -19.44
N TYR A 234 13.72 16.21 -18.86
CA TYR A 234 13.08 17.51 -18.69
C TYR A 234 13.27 18.10 -17.29
N SER A 235 13.98 17.45 -16.38
CA SER A 235 14.16 17.92 -15.00
C SER A 235 15.62 17.92 -14.56
N GLU A 236 15.93 18.74 -13.56
CA GLU A 236 17.17 18.61 -12.79
C GLU A 236 17.12 17.31 -11.96
N LEU A 237 18.29 16.80 -11.55
CA LEU A 237 18.37 15.70 -10.60
C LEU A 237 17.96 16.22 -9.22
N SER A 238 16.91 15.65 -8.67
CA SER A 238 16.42 15.98 -7.33
C SER A 238 16.72 14.82 -6.39
N SER A 239 17.12 15.13 -5.15
CA SER A 239 17.44 14.13 -4.14
C SER A 239 16.87 14.50 -2.79
N VAL A 240 16.44 13.51 -2.01
CA VAL A 240 16.00 13.68 -0.63
C VAL A 240 16.57 12.58 0.24
N ARG A 241 17.06 12.94 1.43
CA ARG A 241 17.48 11.96 2.43
C ARG A 241 16.24 11.32 3.05
N ILE A 242 16.25 10.00 3.12
CA ILE A 242 15.19 9.23 3.76
C ILE A 242 15.59 9.10 5.24
N PRO A 243 14.66 9.32 6.18
CA PRO A 243 14.89 9.01 7.59
C PRO A 243 15.32 7.56 7.77
N GLU A 244 15.91 7.24 8.93
CA GLU A 244 16.19 5.85 9.29
C GLU A 244 14.91 5.01 9.14
N LEU A 245 15.00 3.94 8.35
CA LEU A 245 13.85 3.12 7.98
C LEU A 245 13.88 1.83 8.82
N PRO A 246 12.89 1.59 9.70
CA PRO A 246 12.88 0.42 10.56
C PRO A 246 12.72 -0.88 9.74
N PRO A 247 13.11 -2.03 10.31
CA PRO A 247 12.89 -3.35 9.69
C PRO A 247 11.46 -3.51 9.18
N LEU A 248 11.30 -3.98 7.94
CA LEU A 248 9.99 -4.18 7.29
C LEU A 248 9.12 -2.91 7.17
N GLY A 249 9.66 -1.74 7.51
CA GLY A 249 8.95 -0.47 7.55
C GLY A 249 8.84 0.20 6.19
N ALA A 250 7.94 1.16 6.09
CA ALA A 250 7.73 1.95 4.89
C ALA A 250 7.56 3.44 5.22
N VAL A 251 7.96 4.29 4.29
CA VAL A 251 7.71 5.74 4.33
C VAL A 251 7.41 6.25 2.93
N LYS A 252 6.58 7.28 2.81
CA LYS A 252 6.29 7.94 1.53
C LYS A 252 6.88 9.34 1.54
N MET A 253 8.00 9.50 0.84
CA MET A 253 8.80 10.71 0.87
C MET A 253 8.27 11.77 -0.09
N PRO A 254 8.10 13.02 0.36
CA PRO A 254 7.91 14.15 -0.53
C PRO A 254 9.22 14.47 -1.24
N VAL A 255 9.20 14.49 -2.57
CA VAL A 255 10.33 14.90 -3.41
C VAL A 255 9.90 16.06 -4.30
N GLN A 256 10.56 17.20 -4.15
CA GLN A 256 10.38 18.33 -5.03
C GLN A 256 11.28 18.16 -6.25
N VAL A 257 10.73 18.34 -7.44
CA VAL A 257 11.43 18.19 -8.71
C VAL A 257 11.34 19.47 -9.50
N LYS A 258 12.51 20.00 -9.87
CA LYS A 258 12.61 21.21 -10.69
C LYS A 258 12.70 20.86 -12.18
N LEU A 259 11.74 21.36 -12.96
CA LEU A 259 11.71 21.22 -14.40
C LEU A 259 12.67 22.21 -15.07
N LYS A 260 13.38 21.74 -16.10
CA LYS A 260 14.32 22.55 -16.90
C LYS A 260 13.58 23.45 -17.90
N ILE A 261 12.39 23.04 -18.33
CA ILE A 261 11.55 23.73 -19.31
C ILE A 261 10.07 23.56 -18.94
N ASN A 262 9.24 24.47 -19.42
CA ASN A 262 7.79 24.50 -19.20
C ASN A 262 6.97 24.19 -20.47
N LYS A 263 7.63 23.74 -21.53
CA LYS A 263 6.99 23.30 -22.78
C LYS A 263 7.49 21.92 -23.16
N PHE A 264 6.57 20.97 -23.23
CA PHE A 264 6.92 19.58 -23.52
C PHE A 264 6.77 19.30 -25.01
N THR A 265 7.77 18.69 -25.63
CA THR A 265 7.73 18.33 -27.07
C THR A 265 7.33 16.88 -27.31
N ALA A 266 7.26 16.08 -26.25
CA ALA A 266 6.89 14.66 -26.30
C ALA A 266 5.52 14.45 -25.66
N ASP A 267 4.77 13.45 -26.14
CA ASP A 267 3.46 13.08 -25.56
C ASP A 267 3.57 12.46 -24.16
N SER A 268 4.79 12.14 -23.73
CA SER A 268 5.07 11.59 -22.41
C SER A 268 6.53 11.77 -22.02
N VAL A 269 6.80 11.79 -20.72
CA VAL A 269 8.14 11.89 -20.13
C VAL A 269 8.34 10.75 -19.15
N VAL A 270 9.50 10.12 -19.21
CA VAL A 270 9.91 9.07 -18.28
C VAL A 270 10.74 9.70 -17.15
N PHE A 271 10.30 9.50 -15.92
CA PHE A 271 11.06 9.82 -14.72
C PHE A 271 11.72 8.56 -14.19
N LYS A 272 13.02 8.64 -13.93
CA LYS A 272 13.81 7.59 -13.30
C LYS A 272 13.96 7.91 -11.82
N ILE A 273 13.55 6.97 -10.99
CA ILE A 273 13.59 7.06 -9.52
C ILE A 273 14.59 6.01 -9.03
N ARG A 274 15.52 6.40 -8.16
CA ARG A 274 16.53 5.49 -7.59
C ARG A 274 16.56 5.63 -6.09
N ALA A 275 16.67 4.49 -5.39
CA ALA A 275 17.07 4.48 -3.99
C ALA A 275 18.55 4.14 -3.92
N VAL A 276 19.34 5.01 -3.32
CA VAL A 276 20.80 4.95 -3.27
C VAL A 276 21.24 4.85 -1.81
N ARG A 277 22.25 4.03 -1.53
CA ARG A 277 22.89 3.94 -0.21
C ARG A 277 24.39 3.88 -0.36
N ALA A 278 25.13 4.71 0.37
CA ALA A 278 26.59 4.78 0.31
C ALA A 278 27.15 4.85 -1.14
N GLY A 279 26.47 5.59 -2.02
CA GLY A 279 26.86 5.76 -3.43
C GLY A 279 26.53 4.57 -4.35
N SER A 280 25.87 3.53 -3.86
CA SER A 280 25.43 2.38 -4.65
C SER A 280 23.91 2.39 -4.86
N ASP A 281 23.46 2.15 -6.09
CA ASP A 281 22.04 2.01 -6.40
C ASP A 281 21.50 0.70 -5.79
N LEU A 282 20.52 0.79 -4.89
CA LEU A 282 19.85 -0.36 -4.30
C LEU A 282 18.67 -0.86 -5.15
N THR A 283 17.91 0.08 -5.71
CA THR A 283 16.80 -0.23 -6.62
C THR A 283 16.49 0.98 -7.51
N MET A 284 15.88 0.72 -8.66
CA MET A 284 15.50 1.72 -9.64
C MET A 284 14.10 1.42 -10.17
N LYS A 285 13.34 2.48 -10.41
CA LYS A 285 12.01 2.42 -11.02
C LYS A 285 11.84 3.53 -12.03
N GLU A 286 11.23 3.20 -13.16
CA GLU A 286 10.79 4.19 -14.14
C GLU A 286 9.27 4.39 -14.03
N ILE A 287 8.84 5.65 -14.02
CA ILE A 287 7.43 6.00 -14.20
C ILE A 287 7.28 6.85 -15.45
N LYS A 288 6.23 6.58 -16.21
CA LYS A 288 5.89 7.34 -17.42
C LYS A 288 4.72 8.26 -17.10
N LEU A 289 4.92 9.56 -17.25
CA LEU A 289 3.86 10.57 -17.14
C LEU A 289 3.48 11.05 -18.54
N ASN A 290 2.18 11.07 -18.82
CA ASN A 290 1.68 11.62 -20.08
C ASN A 290 1.66 13.15 -20.00
N VAL A 291 1.93 13.78 -21.14
CA VAL A 291 1.76 15.22 -21.34
C VAL A 291 0.34 15.44 -21.86
N LYS A 292 -0.43 16.25 -21.14
CA LYS A 292 -1.84 16.55 -21.40
C LYS A 292 -2.01 17.91 -22.05
N ASP A 293 -3.09 18.04 -22.81
CA ASP A 293 -3.54 19.33 -23.31
C ASP A 293 -4.22 20.11 -22.18
N ILE A 294 -4.11 21.44 -22.21
CA ILE A 294 -4.75 22.32 -21.23
C ILE A 294 -6.29 22.20 -21.20
N LYS A 295 -6.90 21.64 -22.25
CA LYS A 295 -8.35 21.38 -22.34
C LYS A 295 -8.77 20.11 -21.59
N ASP A 296 -7.82 19.23 -21.28
CA ASP A 296 -8.06 18.03 -20.50
C ASP A 296 -8.23 18.36 -19.01
N SER A 297 -8.80 17.44 -18.26
CA SER A 297 -8.69 17.48 -16.80
C SER A 297 -7.28 17.06 -16.41
N ILE A 298 -6.66 17.86 -15.54
CA ILE A 298 -5.28 17.75 -15.15
C ILE A 298 -5.20 17.35 -13.68
N LYS A 299 -4.28 16.45 -13.35
CA LYS A 299 -3.89 16.18 -11.96
C LYS A 299 -2.70 17.05 -11.56
N LEU A 300 -2.86 17.85 -10.51
CA LEU A 300 -1.77 18.63 -9.92
C LEU A 300 -1.41 18.08 -8.55
N THR A 301 -0.16 18.29 -8.13
CA THR A 301 0.34 17.83 -6.82
C THR A 301 0.89 19.00 -6.02
N PHE A 302 0.78 18.88 -4.71
CA PHE A 302 1.30 19.86 -3.77
C PHE A 302 1.77 19.14 -2.50
N LYS A 303 2.61 19.81 -1.71
CA LYS A 303 2.99 19.34 -0.38
C LYS A 303 2.02 19.93 0.63
N SER A 304 1.28 19.08 1.34
CA SER A 304 0.35 19.49 2.39
C SER A 304 1.12 20.18 3.53
N GLN A 305 0.61 21.32 3.98
CA GLN A 305 1.07 22.06 5.14
C GLN A 305 0.64 21.39 6.45
N LEU A 306 -0.39 20.52 6.41
CA LEU A 306 -0.88 19.81 7.59
C LEU A 306 0.12 18.76 8.10
N ASP A 307 0.68 17.95 7.21
CA ASP A 307 1.51 16.80 7.58
C ASP A 307 2.79 16.64 6.72
N GLY A 308 3.01 17.51 5.74
CA GLY A 308 4.18 17.46 4.87
C GLY A 308 4.14 16.38 3.78
N SER A 309 3.05 15.63 3.66
CA SER A 309 2.90 14.62 2.61
C SER A 309 2.54 15.25 1.25
N VAL A 310 2.77 14.52 0.16
CA VAL A 310 2.36 14.97 -1.18
C VAL A 310 0.95 14.49 -1.47
N GLN A 311 0.05 15.44 -1.66
CA GLN A 311 -1.34 15.23 -2.08
C GLN A 311 -1.54 15.69 -3.51
N TYR A 312 -2.70 15.36 -4.09
CA TYR A 312 -3.04 15.78 -5.43
C TYR A 312 -4.47 16.34 -5.49
N TYR A 313 -4.77 17.07 -6.55
CA TYR A 313 -6.14 17.49 -6.85
C TYR A 313 -6.39 17.41 -8.35
N GLY A 314 -7.65 17.20 -8.72
CA GLY A 314 -8.09 17.33 -10.10
C GLY A 314 -8.37 18.79 -10.41
N LEU A 315 -7.99 19.25 -11.59
CA LEU A 315 -8.21 20.61 -12.07
C LEU A 315 -8.80 20.60 -13.48
N ARG A 316 -9.78 21.46 -13.71
CA ARG A 316 -10.26 21.83 -15.05
C ARG A 316 -10.09 23.32 -15.25
N LEU A 317 -9.36 23.66 -16.31
CA LEU A 317 -9.12 25.05 -16.69
C LEU A 317 -10.34 25.65 -17.41
N PRO A 318 -10.53 26.98 -17.32
CA PRO A 318 -11.53 27.68 -18.11
C PRO A 318 -11.18 27.67 -19.62
N VAL A 319 -12.19 27.82 -20.49
CA VAL A 319 -12.04 27.72 -21.96
C VAL A 319 -11.65 29.04 -22.62
N ASN A 320 -11.69 30.17 -21.91
CA ASN A 320 -11.41 31.48 -22.50
C ASN A 320 -10.00 31.53 -23.13
N GLU A 321 -9.91 31.95 -24.40
CA GLU A 321 -8.70 32.01 -25.23
C GLU A 321 -7.60 32.92 -24.65
N SER A 322 -7.95 33.85 -23.75
CA SER A 322 -7.00 34.58 -22.91
C SER A 322 -6.59 33.76 -21.68
N ALA A 323 -6.21 32.50 -21.92
CA ALA A 323 -6.09 31.48 -20.88
C ALA A 323 -5.17 31.95 -19.73
N PRO A 324 -5.55 31.67 -18.46
CA PRO A 324 -4.78 32.10 -17.31
C PRO A 324 -3.33 31.60 -17.35
N GLN A 325 -2.38 32.46 -16.99
CA GLN A 325 -0.98 32.09 -16.78
C GLN A 325 -0.80 31.64 -15.31
N ILE A 326 -0.11 30.52 -15.07
CA ILE A 326 0.35 30.20 -13.70
C ILE A 326 1.40 31.25 -13.33
N ILE A 327 1.15 32.04 -12.27
CA ILE A 327 2.12 33.05 -11.82
C ILE A 327 3.30 32.32 -11.17
N LYS A 328 4.51 32.69 -11.58
CA LYS A 328 5.75 32.18 -10.97
C LYS A 328 5.78 32.45 -9.46
N GLY A 329 5.97 31.40 -8.67
CA GLY A 329 6.40 31.49 -7.27
C GLY A 329 5.36 31.12 -6.21
N ASP A 330 4.11 30.86 -6.59
CA ASP A 330 3.10 30.39 -5.64
C ASP A 330 2.04 29.51 -6.37
N PRO A 331 2.06 28.17 -6.21
CA PRO A 331 1.28 27.24 -7.03
C PRO A 331 -0.25 27.35 -6.84
N GLY A 332 -0.72 28.14 -5.87
CA GLY A 332 -2.14 28.39 -5.60
C GLY A 332 -2.74 29.65 -6.24
N ILE A 333 -1.95 30.48 -6.95
CA ILE A 333 -2.48 31.73 -7.55
C ILE A 333 -2.39 31.70 -9.06
N ILE A 334 -3.56 31.54 -9.69
CA ILE A 334 -3.74 31.74 -11.12
C ILE A 334 -4.33 33.14 -11.34
N SER A 335 -3.50 34.16 -11.60
CA SER A 335 -4.03 35.48 -11.98
C SER A 335 -4.38 35.52 -13.46
N GLY A 336 -5.62 35.85 -13.77
CA GLY A 336 -6.07 36.18 -15.12
C GLY A 336 -5.75 37.61 -15.56
N GLY A 337 -4.62 38.21 -15.19
CA GLY A 337 -4.49 39.67 -15.35
C GLY A 337 -5.68 40.40 -14.68
N ASP A 338 -6.29 41.38 -15.36
CA ASP A 338 -7.50 42.09 -14.89
C ASP A 338 -8.77 41.20 -14.81
N ASN A 339 -8.71 39.93 -15.25
CA ASN A 339 -9.84 39.00 -15.16
C ASN A 339 -9.81 38.23 -13.83
N THR A 340 -10.85 38.44 -13.02
CA THR A 340 -11.17 37.59 -11.87
C THR A 340 -11.85 36.30 -12.35
N TYR A 341 -11.19 35.14 -12.19
CA TYR A 341 -11.81 33.85 -12.40
C TYR A 341 -12.50 33.37 -11.12
N SER A 342 -13.64 32.69 -11.26
CA SER A 342 -14.29 32.03 -10.12
C SER A 342 -13.66 30.64 -9.87
N LEU A 343 -13.67 30.19 -8.62
CA LEU A 343 -13.28 28.82 -8.25
C LEU A 343 -14.53 28.03 -7.88
N ILE A 344 -14.75 26.92 -8.57
CA ILE A 344 -15.74 25.91 -8.20
C ILE A 344 -15.00 24.76 -7.52
N LEU A 345 -15.10 24.71 -6.19
CA LEU A 345 -14.64 23.59 -5.39
C LEU A 345 -15.73 22.49 -5.38
N THR A 346 -15.37 21.29 -5.82
CA THR A 346 -16.29 20.14 -5.82
C THR A 346 -15.72 19.00 -4.98
N LEU A 347 -16.51 18.57 -3.98
CA LEU A 347 -16.16 17.50 -3.06
C LEU A 347 -16.81 16.19 -3.53
N HIS A 348 -16.24 15.05 -3.15
CA HIS A 348 -16.65 13.74 -3.68
C HIS A 348 -16.71 12.64 -2.62
N GLY A 349 -17.49 11.59 -2.88
CA GLY A 349 -17.64 10.48 -1.95
C GLY A 349 -16.42 9.55 -1.89
N ALA A 350 -16.47 8.59 -0.96
CA ALA A 350 -15.47 7.55 -0.84
C ALA A 350 -15.40 6.68 -2.11
N GLY A 351 -14.19 6.31 -2.50
CA GLY A 351 -13.90 5.54 -3.73
C GLY A 351 -13.92 6.37 -5.01
N VAL A 352 -14.24 7.67 -4.95
CA VAL A 352 -14.18 8.57 -6.11
C VAL A 352 -12.83 9.26 -6.14
N GLU A 353 -12.07 9.09 -7.23
CA GLU A 353 -10.82 9.83 -7.43
C GLU A 353 -11.10 11.28 -7.84
N ALA A 354 -10.31 12.24 -7.36
CA ALA A 354 -10.47 13.66 -7.65
C ALA A 354 -10.50 13.97 -9.16
N ILE A 355 -9.66 13.30 -9.95
CA ILE A 355 -9.67 13.46 -11.41
C ILE A 355 -10.98 12.98 -12.04
N GLY A 356 -11.57 11.91 -11.48
CA GLY A 356 -12.88 11.40 -11.89
C GLY A 356 -13.99 12.41 -11.57
N GLN A 357 -13.92 13.05 -10.40
CA GLN A 357 -14.87 14.08 -10.00
C GLN A 357 -14.85 15.28 -10.96
N VAL A 358 -13.67 15.80 -11.29
CA VAL A 358 -13.55 16.92 -12.23
C VAL A 358 -14.01 16.57 -13.64
N ASN A 359 -13.77 15.32 -14.08
CA ASN A 359 -14.23 14.84 -15.38
C ASN A 359 -15.75 14.84 -15.55
N ALA A 360 -16.52 14.82 -14.46
CA ALA A 360 -17.98 14.89 -14.50
C ALA A 360 -18.51 16.27 -14.95
N TYR A 361 -17.67 17.32 -14.95
CA TYR A 361 -18.07 18.68 -15.30
C TYR A 361 -17.51 19.11 -16.65
N ARG A 362 -18.31 19.79 -17.48
CA ARG A 362 -17.78 20.51 -18.64
C ARG A 362 -16.94 21.72 -18.21
N PRO A 363 -15.87 22.09 -18.95
CA PRO A 363 -15.16 23.34 -18.74
C PRO A 363 -16.11 24.55 -18.72
N LYS A 364 -15.77 25.58 -17.93
CA LYS A 364 -16.52 26.85 -17.88
C LYS A 364 -15.76 27.96 -18.60
N LEU A 365 -16.44 29.05 -18.93
CA LEU A 365 -15.80 30.18 -19.63
C LEU A 365 -14.84 30.94 -18.70
N ASP A 366 -15.24 31.13 -17.43
CA ASP A 366 -14.62 32.05 -16.47
C ASP A 366 -14.43 31.42 -15.08
N SER A 367 -14.43 30.09 -14.99
CA SER A 367 -14.29 29.38 -13.72
C SER A 367 -13.32 28.20 -13.81
N PHE A 368 -12.48 28.06 -12.79
CA PHE A 368 -11.77 26.82 -12.49
C PHE A 368 -12.74 25.84 -11.83
N ILE A 369 -12.56 24.55 -12.10
CA ILE A 369 -13.20 23.49 -11.34
C ILE A 369 -12.10 22.65 -10.70
N THR A 370 -12.10 22.56 -9.39
CA THR A 370 -11.11 21.77 -8.66
C THR A 370 -11.79 20.74 -7.77
N ALA A 371 -11.18 19.55 -7.68
CA ALA A 371 -11.55 18.53 -6.72
C ALA A 371 -10.31 18.14 -5.91
N PRO A 372 -10.24 18.44 -4.60
CA PRO A 372 -9.14 18.01 -3.73
C PRO A 372 -9.16 16.49 -3.56
N THR A 373 -8.01 15.87 -3.24
CA THR A 373 -8.02 14.52 -2.67
C THR A 373 -8.16 14.58 -1.17
N ASN A 374 -9.07 13.78 -0.62
CA ASN A 374 -9.13 13.51 0.81
C ASN A 374 -8.16 12.38 1.20
N ARG A 375 -6.89 12.53 0.82
CA ARG A 375 -5.83 11.51 1.00
C ARG A 375 -6.02 10.23 0.17
N ARG A 376 -6.60 9.19 0.76
CA ARG A 376 -6.70 7.83 0.19
C ARG A 376 -8.12 7.61 -0.37
N PRO A 377 -8.36 6.51 -1.14
CA PRO A 377 -9.68 6.26 -1.73
C PRO A 377 -10.84 6.31 -0.72
N PHE A 378 -10.59 5.88 0.52
CA PHE A 378 -11.53 5.98 1.64
C PHE A 378 -10.96 6.98 2.67
N GLY A 379 -10.94 8.25 2.27
CA GLY A 379 -10.43 9.38 3.04
C GLY A 379 -11.28 9.73 4.25
N PHE A 380 -11.00 10.90 4.83
CA PHE A 380 -11.83 11.45 5.90
C PHE A 380 -13.22 11.81 5.35
N ASP A 381 -14.17 12.05 6.24
CA ASP A 381 -15.33 12.86 5.84
C ASP A 381 -14.82 14.28 5.50
N TRP A 382 -15.56 15.06 4.70
CA TRP A 382 -15.20 16.46 4.38
C TRP A 382 -15.42 17.42 5.55
N GLN A 383 -15.05 16.96 6.74
CA GLN A 383 -15.07 17.60 8.04
C GLN A 383 -13.67 17.41 8.63
N ASP A 384 -13.31 18.18 9.66
CA ASP A 384 -12.02 18.11 10.33
C ASP A 384 -10.82 18.12 9.35
N TRP A 385 -10.15 16.96 9.16
CA TRP A 385 -9.01 16.82 8.26
C TRP A 385 -9.39 17.00 6.80
N GLY A 386 -10.53 16.44 6.37
CA GLY A 386 -11.01 16.58 5.00
C GLY A 386 -11.42 18.03 4.69
N PHE A 387 -11.87 18.79 5.69
CA PHE A 387 -12.10 20.23 5.52
C PHE A 387 -10.79 20.95 5.20
N TRP A 388 -9.72 20.67 5.95
CA TRP A 388 -8.43 21.30 5.69
C TRP A 388 -7.83 20.88 4.35
N ASP A 389 -7.92 19.60 3.98
CA ASP A 389 -7.50 19.12 2.65
C ASP A 389 -8.21 19.87 1.51
N ALA A 390 -9.47 20.25 1.71
CA ALA A 390 -10.22 21.04 0.74
C ALA A 390 -9.82 22.53 0.73
N VAL A 391 -9.34 23.07 1.84
CA VAL A 391 -8.89 24.47 1.96
C VAL A 391 -7.46 24.67 1.43
N GLU A 392 -6.62 23.63 1.45
CA GLU A 392 -5.28 23.66 0.87
C GLU A 392 -5.24 23.74 -0.66
N VAL A 393 -6.39 23.52 -1.32
CA VAL A 393 -6.59 23.49 -2.79
C VAL A 393 -7.44 24.67 -3.23
#